data_AF-A0A067S947-F1
#
_entry.id   AF-A0A067S947-F1
#
_cell.length_a   1.000
_cell.length_b   1.000
_cell.length_c   1.000
_cell.angle_alpha   90.00
_cell.angle_beta   90.00
_cell.angle_gamma   90.00
#
_symmetry.space_group_name_H-M   'P 1'
#
loop_
_entity.id
_entity.type
_entity.pdbx_description
1 polymer ?
#
loop_
_entity_poly.entity_id
_entity_poly.type
_entity_poly.pdbx_seq_one_letter_code
_entity_poly.pdbx_strand_id
1 'polypeptide(L)'
;MDLQIKDTLLHSFPFATLIDSNYIPSDSETEEIKKFLAGPTRKLHEMEIDIARLSTELQNLTVSRDNLHRELEACRSLITPGRRVPDDILREIFHQCLPKDRNVYLRNDTAPLVFTRICSNWRQVAISTPTIW
;
A
#
# COMPACT_ATOMS: atom_id res chain seq x y z
N MET A 1 -17.34 -14.61 8.24
CA MET A 1 -16.44 -14.68 9.40
C MET A 1 -17.07 -13.79 10.46
N ASP A 2 -18.07 -14.36 11.11
CA ASP A 2 -19.00 -13.73 12.04
C ASP A 2 -18.30 -13.37 13.34
N LEU A 3 -17.87 -12.12 13.45
CA LEU A 3 -17.51 -11.52 14.72
C LEU A 3 -18.81 -11.15 15.45
N GLN A 4 -19.20 -12.06 16.32
CA GLN A 4 -20.21 -11.97 17.38
C GLN A 4 -20.49 -10.53 17.85
N ILE A 5 -21.51 -9.90 17.26
CA ILE A 5 -22.28 -8.82 17.87
C ILE A 5 -23.11 -9.46 18.99
N LYS A 6 -22.49 -9.83 20.12
CA LYS A 6 -23.21 -10.52 21.21
C LYS A 6 -23.02 -9.95 22.61
N ASP A 7 -22.25 -8.88 22.78
CA ASP A 7 -22.21 -8.10 24.02
C ASP A 7 -22.26 -6.60 23.72
N THR A 8 -23.33 -6.18 23.05
CA THR A 8 -23.58 -4.75 22.87
C THR A 8 -23.85 -4.15 24.25
N LEU A 9 -23.10 -3.13 24.65
CA LEU A 9 -23.32 -2.31 25.86
C LEU A 9 -24.80 -1.99 26.11
N LEU A 10 -25.56 -1.85 25.02
CA LEU A 10 -26.99 -1.59 25.00
C LEU A 10 -27.86 -2.71 25.61
N HIS A 11 -27.41 -3.97 25.64
CA HIS A 11 -28.16 -5.07 26.26
C HIS A 11 -28.13 -5.05 27.79
N SER A 12 -27.08 -4.50 28.39
CA SER A 12 -26.93 -4.36 29.84
C SER A 12 -27.22 -2.94 30.34
N PHE A 13 -27.52 -2.01 29.43
CA PHE A 13 -27.81 -0.63 29.78
C PHE A 13 -29.23 -0.49 30.32
N PRO A 14 -29.42 0.00 31.57
CA PRO A 14 -30.73 0.07 32.21
C PRO A 14 -31.76 0.94 31.47
N PHE A 15 -31.29 1.92 30.70
CA PHE A 15 -32.12 2.88 29.97
C PHE A 15 -32.17 2.62 28.45
N ALA A 16 -31.88 1.39 28.01
CA ALA A 16 -31.77 1.04 26.59
C ALA A 16 -33.04 1.37 25.77
N THR A 17 -34.23 1.23 26.36
CA THR A 17 -35.51 1.52 25.70
C THR A 17 -35.79 3.02 25.51
N LEU A 18 -35.01 3.89 26.17
CA LEU A 18 -35.14 5.34 26.09
C LEU A 18 -34.18 5.95 25.06
N ILE A 19 -33.30 5.15 24.48
CA ILE A 19 -32.41 5.57 23.39
C ILE A 19 -33.27 5.95 22.18
N ASP A 20 -32.90 7.03 21.51
CA ASP A 20 -33.65 7.64 20.39
C ASP A 20 -35.04 8.21 20.76
N SER A 21 -35.31 8.43 22.05
CA SER A 21 -36.52 9.14 22.52
C SER A 21 -36.22 10.59 22.92
N ASN A 22 -37.25 11.44 22.93
CA ASN A 22 -37.17 12.81 23.47
C ASN A 22 -37.25 12.86 25.01
N TYR A 23 -37.03 11.73 25.69
CA TYR A 23 -37.07 11.67 27.15
C TYR A 23 -35.90 12.43 27.78
N ILE A 24 -36.18 13.17 28.86
CA ILE A 24 -35.17 13.90 29.62
C ILE A 24 -34.96 13.16 30.94
N PRO A 25 -33.77 12.55 31.18
CA PRO A 25 -33.47 11.91 32.44
C PRO A 25 -33.47 12.89 33.61
N SER A 26 -33.90 12.43 34.77
CA SER A 26 -33.71 13.13 36.04
C SER A 26 -32.23 13.17 36.44
N ASP A 27 -31.89 13.99 37.44
CA ASP A 27 -30.52 14.09 37.96
C ASP A 27 -30.01 12.74 38.51
N SER A 28 -30.89 11.96 39.15
CA SER A 28 -30.54 10.62 39.67
C SER A 28 -30.24 9.64 38.54
N GLU A 29 -31.08 9.61 37.50
CA GLU A 29 -30.87 8.75 36.33
C GLU A 29 -29.61 9.16 35.57
N THR A 30 -29.33 10.47 35.49
CA THR A 30 -28.11 10.99 34.89
C THR A 30 -26.84 10.48 35.61
N GLU A 31 -26.84 10.46 36.93
CA GLU A 31 -25.71 9.92 37.71
C GLU A 31 -25.55 8.40 37.54
N GLU A 32 -26.66 7.65 37.48
CA GLU A 32 -26.63 6.21 37.19
C GLU A 32 -26.07 5.91 35.79
N ILE A 33 -26.48 6.69 34.78
CA ILE A 33 -25.98 6.58 33.41
C ILE A 33 -24.47 6.86 33.37
N LYS A 34 -24.01 7.96 33.99
CA LYS A 34 -22.57 8.29 34.07
C LYS A 34 -21.76 7.17 34.73
N LYS A 35 -22.26 6.63 35.84
CA LYS A 35 -21.61 5.53 36.55
C LYS A 35 -21.52 4.27 35.70
N PHE A 36 -22.59 3.95 34.96
CA PHE A 36 -22.60 2.83 34.03
C PHE A 36 -21.58 3.02 32.89
N LEU A 37 -21.51 4.22 32.32
CA LEU A 37 -20.61 4.54 31.20
C LEU A 37 -19.13 4.62 31.60
N ALA A 38 -18.80 4.85 32.87
CA ALA A 38 -17.41 4.98 33.32
C ALA A 38 -16.54 3.75 32.96
N GLY A 39 -17.07 2.54 33.13
CA GLY A 39 -16.37 1.30 32.80
C GLY A 39 -16.10 1.13 31.30
N PRO A 40 -17.15 1.16 30.45
CA PRO A 40 -17.01 1.12 29.00
C PRO A 40 -16.13 2.23 28.42
N THR A 41 -16.27 3.46 28.89
CA THR A 41 -15.43 4.59 28.45
C THR A 41 -13.96 4.34 28.76
N ARG A 42 -13.63 3.81 29.95
CA ARG A 42 -12.25 3.43 30.29
C ARG A 42 -11.73 2.33 29.36
N LYS A 43 -12.53 1.28 29.11
CA LYS A 43 -12.14 0.19 28.21
C LYS A 43 -11.93 0.67 26.78
N LEU A 44 -12.76 1.58 26.29
CA LEU A 44 -12.60 2.20 24.98
C LEU A 44 -11.29 3.00 24.92
N HIS A 45 -11.00 3.80 25.94
CA HIS A 45 -9.77 4.57 26.02
C HIS A 45 -8.51 3.68 26.05
N GLU A 46 -8.54 2.59 26.82
CA GLU A 46 -7.47 1.58 26.84
C GLU A 46 -7.24 0.98 25.44
N MET A 47 -8.33 0.65 24.72
CA MET A 47 -8.25 0.15 23.35
C MET A 47 -7.68 1.19 22.38
N GLU A 48 -8.06 2.46 22.49
CA GLU A 48 -7.54 3.53 21.64
C GLU A 48 -6.04 3.74 21.85
N ILE A 49 -5.55 3.65 23.09
CA ILE A 49 -4.11 3.71 23.41
C ILE A 49 -3.38 2.55 22.74
N ASP A 50 -3.90 1.33 22.85
CA ASP A 50 -3.28 0.15 22.22
C ASP A 50 -3.28 0.25 20.70
N ILE A 51 -4.37 0.73 20.09
CA ILE A 51 -4.45 0.98 18.65
C ILE A 51 -3.38 1.99 18.23
N ALA A 52 -3.24 3.10 18.95
CA ALA A 52 -2.24 4.12 18.64
C ALA A 52 -0.80 3.57 18.73
N ARG A 53 -0.51 2.80 19.79
CA ARG A 53 0.79 2.16 20.00
C ARG A 53 1.12 1.16 18.88
N LEU A 54 0.22 0.23 18.60
CA LEU A 54 0.43 -0.80 17.57
C LEU A 54 0.49 -0.20 16.17
N SER A 55 -0.30 0.84 15.88
CA SER A 55 -0.24 1.54 14.59
C SER A 55 1.12 2.21 14.38
N THR A 56 1.69 2.79 15.43
CA THR A 56 3.04 3.39 15.39
C THR A 56 4.11 2.33 15.13
N GLU A 57 4.04 1.19 15.81
CA GLU A 57 4.97 0.07 15.62
C GLU A 57 4.88 -0.51 14.20
N LEU A 58 3.66 -0.70 13.69
CA LEU A 58 3.40 -1.16 12.33
C LEU A 58 3.96 -0.18 11.29
N GLN A 59 3.79 1.13 11.52
CA GLN A 59 4.34 2.15 10.64
C GLN A 59 5.86 2.09 10.60
N ASN A 60 6.52 1.95 11.75
CA ASN A 60 7.98 1.85 11.82
C ASN A 60 8.51 0.61 11.09
N LEU A 61 7.89 -0.56 11.31
CA LEU A 61 8.25 -1.79 10.61
C LEU A 61 8.00 -1.71 9.11
N THR A 62 6.92 -1.05 8.69
CA THR A 62 6.60 -0.82 7.28
C THR A 62 7.67 0.02 6.60
N VAL A 63 8.09 1.13 7.22
CA VAL A 63 9.17 1.97 6.69
C VAL A 63 10.49 1.19 6.60
N SER A 64 10.84 0.42 7.64
CA SER A 64 12.05 -0.40 7.64
C SER A 64 12.04 -1.46 6.54
N ARG A 65 10.92 -2.18 6.38
CA ARG A 65 10.69 -3.15 5.30
C ARG A 65 10.87 -2.50 3.93
N ASP A 66 10.23 -1.36 3.70
CA ASP A 66 10.25 -0.70 2.40
C ASP A 66 11.65 -0.16 2.05
N ASN A 67 12.41 0.31 3.04
CA ASN A 67 13.82 0.67 2.87
C ASN A 67 14.67 -0.54 2.46
N LEU A 68 14.59 -1.62 3.23
CA LEU A 68 15.36 -2.83 2.94
C LEU A 68 14.97 -3.45 1.59
N HIS A 69 13.68 -3.42 1.25
CA HIS A 69 13.22 -3.89 -0.05
C HIS A 69 13.84 -3.09 -1.19
N ARG A 70 13.89 -1.75 -1.08
CA ARG A 70 14.56 -0.89 -2.07
C ARG A 70 16.06 -1.20 -2.20
N GLU A 71 16.75 -1.40 -1.09
CA GLU A 71 18.17 -1.77 -1.07
C GLU A 71 18.41 -3.12 -1.75
N LEU A 72 17.58 -4.13 -1.44
CA LEU A 72 17.65 -5.44 -2.05
C LEU A 72 17.37 -5.39 -3.55
N GLU A 73 16.38 -4.63 -4.00
CA GLU A 73 16.10 -4.46 -5.42
C GLU A 73 17.25 -3.73 -6.14
N ALA A 74 17.89 -2.75 -5.51
CA ALA A 74 19.08 -2.13 -6.06
C ALA A 74 20.23 -3.13 -6.22
N CYS A 75 20.49 -3.98 -5.21
CA CYS A 75 21.48 -5.04 -5.29
C CYS A 75 21.13 -6.09 -6.36
N ARG A 76 19.87 -6.54 -6.42
CA ARG A 76 19.37 -7.47 -7.44
C ARG A 76 19.53 -6.91 -8.85
N SER A 77 19.30 -5.61 -9.02
CA SER A 77 19.47 -4.94 -10.31
C SER A 77 20.89 -5.09 -10.88
N LEU A 78 21.92 -5.17 -10.02
CA LEU A 78 23.32 -5.37 -10.41
C LEU A 78 23.59 -6.75 -11.01
N ILE A 79 22.88 -7.78 -10.55
CA ILE A 79 23.08 -9.16 -10.99
C ILE A 79 22.10 -9.60 -12.08
N THR A 80 21.23 -8.69 -12.55
CA THR A 80 20.32 -9.00 -13.65
C THR A 80 21.10 -9.31 -14.94
N PRO A 81 20.66 -10.30 -15.75
CA PRO A 81 21.29 -10.62 -17.03
C PRO A 81 21.41 -9.39 -17.94
N GLY A 82 20.44 -8.47 -17.89
CA GLY A 82 20.41 -7.25 -18.69
C GLY A 82 21.62 -6.32 -18.52
N ARG A 83 22.37 -6.39 -17.40
CA ARG A 83 23.64 -5.66 -17.21
C ARG A 83 24.87 -6.43 -17.68
N ARG A 84 24.75 -7.74 -17.92
CA ARG A 84 25.84 -8.60 -18.40
C ARG A 84 25.84 -8.79 -19.91
N VAL A 85 24.75 -8.43 -20.59
CA VAL A 85 24.68 -8.47 -22.05
C VAL A 85 25.55 -7.35 -22.63
N PRO A 86 26.56 -7.66 -23.46
CA PRO A 86 27.35 -6.66 -24.15
C PRO A 86 26.46 -5.76 -25.01
N ASP A 87 26.85 -4.50 -25.17
CA ASP A 87 26.09 -3.51 -25.93
C ASP A 87 25.83 -3.98 -27.38
N ASP A 88 26.76 -4.68 -28.01
CA ASP A 88 26.59 -5.20 -29.38
C ASP A 88 25.49 -6.26 -29.47
N ILE A 89 25.38 -7.12 -28.45
CA ILE A 89 24.31 -8.11 -28.37
C ILE A 89 22.96 -7.43 -28.10
N LEU A 90 22.95 -6.37 -27.27
CA LEU A 90 21.74 -5.56 -27.05
C LEU A 90 21.29 -4.88 -28.34
N ARG A 91 22.22 -4.30 -29.10
CA ARG A 91 21.94 -3.70 -30.41
C ARG A 91 21.35 -4.73 -31.36
N GLU A 92 21.93 -5.90 -31.46
CA GLU A 92 21.41 -6.97 -32.33
C GLU A 92 19.98 -7.37 -31.93
N ILE A 93 19.73 -7.58 -30.63
CA ILE A 93 18.38 -7.86 -30.11
C ILE A 93 17.41 -6.74 -30.51
N PHE A 94 17.80 -5.48 -30.35
CA PHE A 94 16.93 -4.34 -30.71
C PHE A 94 16.55 -4.36 -32.18
N HIS A 95 17.49 -4.62 -33.08
CA HIS A 95 17.23 -4.72 -34.52
C HIS A 95 16.30 -5.88 -34.87
N GLN A 96 16.51 -7.06 -34.26
CA GLN A 96 15.67 -8.24 -34.50
C GLN A 96 14.23 -8.06 -33.97
N CYS A 97 14.04 -7.18 -32.99
CA CYS A 97 12.75 -6.87 -32.40
C CYS A 97 12.03 -5.67 -33.05
N LEU A 98 12.59 -5.06 -34.11
CA LEU A 98 11.89 -4.01 -34.85
C LEU A 98 10.70 -4.59 -35.66
N PRO A 99 9.60 -3.83 -35.80
CA PRO A 99 8.49 -4.24 -36.66
C PRO A 99 8.96 -4.40 -38.12
N LYS A 100 8.73 -5.57 -38.72
CA LYS A 100 9.11 -5.85 -40.12
C LYS A 100 8.03 -5.42 -41.13
N ASP A 101 6.77 -5.43 -40.69
CA ASP A 101 5.62 -5.32 -41.59
C ASP A 101 4.89 -3.98 -41.52
N ARG A 102 5.41 -3.01 -40.73
CA ARG A 102 4.78 -1.70 -40.53
C ARG A 102 5.80 -0.62 -40.20
N ASN A 103 5.48 0.62 -40.58
CA ASN A 103 6.22 1.79 -40.10
C ASN A 103 6.14 1.87 -38.58
N VAL A 104 7.26 2.23 -37.95
CA VAL A 104 7.37 2.36 -36.49
C VAL A 104 6.46 3.48 -36.01
N TYR A 105 5.44 3.13 -35.24
CA TYR A 105 4.66 4.12 -34.48
C TYR A 105 5.33 4.30 -33.11
N LEU A 106 5.54 5.55 -32.70
CA LEU A 106 6.06 5.88 -31.38
C LEU A 106 4.98 5.63 -30.31
N ARG A 107 4.77 4.36 -29.95
CA ARG A 107 3.97 3.95 -28.79
C ARG A 107 4.86 3.45 -27.67
N ASN A 108 4.41 3.69 -26.45
CA ASN A 108 5.14 3.36 -25.22
C ASN A 108 5.36 1.85 -25.01
N ASP A 109 4.68 1.00 -25.77
CA ASP A 109 4.70 -0.47 -25.72
C ASP A 109 5.34 -1.11 -26.96
N THR A 110 5.87 -0.32 -27.91
CA THR A 110 6.49 -0.82 -29.14
C THR A 110 7.97 -0.45 -29.24
N ALA A 111 8.74 -1.27 -29.95
CA ALA A 111 10.11 -0.92 -30.32
C ALA A 111 10.13 0.32 -31.22
N PRO A 112 11.14 1.20 -31.09
CA PRO A 112 12.28 1.12 -30.15
C PRO A 112 11.98 1.62 -28.73
N LEU A 113 10.86 2.32 -28.50
CA LEU A 113 10.56 2.97 -27.22
C LEU A 113 10.53 2.01 -26.03
N VAL A 114 10.04 0.78 -26.21
CA VAL A 114 9.99 -0.23 -25.14
C VAL A 114 11.38 -0.55 -24.56
N PHE A 115 12.45 -0.50 -25.38
CA PHE A 115 13.82 -0.77 -24.92
C PHE A 115 14.32 0.29 -23.93
N THR A 116 13.82 1.53 -24.03
CA THR A 116 14.20 2.63 -23.14
C THR A 116 13.63 2.51 -21.72
N ARG A 117 12.77 1.52 -21.46
CA ARG A 117 12.03 1.39 -20.19
C ARG A 117 12.49 0.21 -19.33
N ILE A 118 13.39 -0.63 -19.84
CA ILE A 118 13.81 -1.86 -19.18
C ILE A 118 14.82 -1.57 -18.06
N CYS A 119 15.94 -0.94 -18.38
CA CYS A 119 16.91 -0.48 -17.39
C CYS A 119 17.71 0.72 -17.94
N SER A 120 18.52 1.35 -17.08
CA SER A 120 19.38 2.48 -17.49
C SER A 120 20.35 2.10 -18.61
N ASN A 121 20.94 0.91 -18.58
CA ASN A 121 21.86 0.45 -19.63
C ASN A 121 21.15 0.29 -20.98
N TRP A 122 20.01 -0.41 -21.01
CA TRP A 122 19.24 -0.61 -22.24
C TRP A 122 18.75 0.71 -22.83
N ARG A 123 18.35 1.66 -21.97
CA ARG A 123 18.02 3.02 -22.40
C ARG A 123 19.21 3.70 -23.06
N GLN A 124 20.37 3.65 -22.43
CA GLN A 124 21.58 4.26 -22.98
C GLN A 124 21.96 3.64 -24.33
N VAL A 125 21.93 2.32 -24.44
CA VAL A 125 22.22 1.61 -25.70
C VAL A 125 21.18 1.95 -26.77
N ALA A 126 19.89 1.95 -26.44
CA ALA A 126 18.83 2.26 -27.40
C ALA A 126 18.94 3.69 -27.94
N ILE A 127 19.14 4.68 -27.06
CA ILE A 127 19.30 6.10 -27.46
C ILE A 127 20.59 6.30 -28.28
N SER A 128 21.68 5.61 -27.94
CA SER A 128 22.96 5.69 -28.66
C SER A 128 23.04 4.83 -29.93
N THR A 129 21.94 4.19 -30.33
CA THR A 129 21.87 3.37 -31.55
C THR A 129 20.90 4.03 -32.54
N PRO A 130 21.36 4.95 -33.41
CA PRO A 130 20.49 5.67 -34.33
C PRO A 130 19.72 4.77 -35.31
N THR A 131 20.25 3.59 -35.62
CA THR A 131 19.69 2.67 -36.63
C THR A 131 18.38 1.99 -36.22
N ILE A 132 17.96 2.10 -34.96
CA ILE A 132 16.69 1.51 -34.46
C ILE A 132 15.55 2.53 -34.34
N TRP A 133 15.80 3.80 -34.64
CA TRP A 133 14.82 4.90 -34.62
C TRP A 133 14.35 5.25 -36.03
#